data_AF-A0A9D6HTL5-F1
#
_entry.id   AF-A0A9D6HTL5-F1
#
_cell.length_a   1.000
_cell.length_b   1.000
_cell.length_c   1.000
_cell.angle_alpha   90.00
_cell.angle_beta   90.00
_cell.angle_gamma   90.00
#
_symmetry.space_group_name_H-M   'P 1'
#
loop_
_entity.id
_entity.type
_entity.pdbx_description
1 polymer ?
#
loop_
_entity_poly.entity_id
_entity_poly.type
_entity_poly.pdbx_seq_one_letter_code
_entity_poly.pdbx_strand_id
1 'polypeptide(L)'
;MKFNFKETLLILVGAVIWSVTMVKSVLLYTFGMGFWGPNGHDGVWHIALAESLSRGSYGMPVFSGEALKNYHVGFDLILALLHKLTTIPIVNLYFQIIPPVLAVLVGILTYKFVFLWRKSRGEAFWATFFVYFGGSFGWVVTLIRDGGIGGESMFWAQQSVSTLINPPFALSLVLLLGGLILLLKKRNLLLPILCFGILIQIKAYAGILALMGLFIAGSFSLWKRKDRSLLKVFLGSLIVSVLLFLPFNKNSGGLVVFKPFWFLETMMGLTDRLGWLRFHSAMTNYRLGNIWIKVVPAYLIAFAIFWVGNMGTRIIFLFRKIKEIMEIDIFIYSIIIAGILIPMFFLQAGTPWNTIQFFYYSLFFSGILAGVVLGGLA
;
A
#
# COMPACT_ATOMS: atom_id res chain seq x y z
N MET A 1 -18.67 19.14 -3.05
CA MET A 1 -17.54 19.92 -3.57
C MET A 1 -17.51 19.71 -5.07
N LYS A 2 -17.52 20.79 -5.86
CA LYS A 2 -17.42 20.69 -7.32
C LYS A 2 -15.95 20.75 -7.71
N PHE A 3 -15.52 19.81 -8.55
CA PHE A 3 -14.19 19.81 -9.14
C PHE A 3 -14.15 20.81 -10.30
N ASN A 4 -13.02 21.51 -10.48
CA ASN A 4 -12.76 22.29 -11.68
C ASN A 4 -12.11 21.42 -12.78
N PHE A 5 -11.96 21.99 -13.98
CA PHE A 5 -11.39 21.28 -15.12
C PHE A 5 -9.99 20.70 -14.84
N LYS A 6 -9.10 21.45 -14.20
CA LYS A 6 -7.73 21.00 -13.89
C LYS A 6 -7.74 19.79 -12.95
N GLU A 7 -8.59 19.81 -11.93
CA GLU A 7 -8.74 18.74 -10.94
C GLU A 7 -9.32 17.47 -11.58
N THR A 8 -10.35 17.63 -12.40
CA THR A 8 -10.93 16.53 -13.17
C THR A 8 -9.92 15.93 -14.13
N LEU A 9 -9.19 16.77 -14.87
CA LEU A 9 -8.15 16.32 -15.81
C LEU A 9 -7.05 15.53 -15.08
N LEU A 10 -6.55 16.03 -13.94
CA LEU A 10 -5.56 15.32 -13.13
C LEU A 10 -6.04 13.92 -12.74
N ILE A 11 -7.28 13.81 -12.24
CA ILE A 11 -7.85 12.53 -11.80
C ILE A 11 -8.01 11.57 -12.98
N LEU A 12 -8.50 12.04 -14.12
CA LEU A 12 -8.70 11.21 -15.31
C LEU A 12 -7.38 10.74 -15.92
N VAL A 13 -6.41 11.64 -16.08
CA VAL A 13 -5.08 11.30 -16.62
C VAL A 13 -4.36 10.34 -15.67
N GLY A 14 -4.39 10.59 -14.36
CA GLY A 14 -3.83 9.67 -13.36
C GLY A 14 -4.48 8.29 -13.40
N ALA A 15 -5.82 8.25 -13.49
CA ALA A 15 -6.56 7.00 -13.58
C ALA A 15 -6.23 6.21 -14.85
N VAL A 16 -6.11 6.87 -16.00
CA VAL A 16 -5.68 6.23 -17.26
C VAL A 16 -4.28 5.66 -17.11
N ILE A 17 -3.32 6.43 -16.61
CA ILE A 17 -1.92 5.99 -16.46
C ILE A 17 -1.81 4.78 -15.55
N TRP A 18 -2.51 4.78 -14.41
CA TRP A 18 -2.58 3.59 -13.56
C TRP A 18 -3.23 2.41 -14.28
N SER A 19 -4.35 2.63 -14.97
CA SER A 19 -5.12 1.55 -15.63
C SER A 19 -4.35 0.87 -16.77
N VAL A 20 -3.45 1.60 -17.44
CA VAL A 20 -2.57 1.04 -18.49
C VAL A 20 -1.68 -0.10 -17.96
N THR A 21 -1.38 -0.13 -16.66
CA THR A 21 -0.62 -1.25 -16.07
C THR A 21 -1.40 -2.57 -16.03
N MET A 22 -2.73 -2.52 -16.12
CA MET A 22 -3.62 -3.69 -16.05
C MET A 22 -4.15 -4.12 -17.42
N VAL A 23 -4.28 -3.19 -18.36
CA VAL A 23 -5.02 -3.39 -19.63
C VAL A 23 -4.51 -4.52 -20.52
N LYS A 24 -3.22 -4.87 -20.43
CA LYS A 24 -2.63 -5.93 -21.25
C LYS A 24 -3.01 -7.34 -20.78
N SER A 25 -3.32 -7.49 -19.51
CA SER A 25 -3.75 -8.77 -18.93
C SER A 25 -5.15 -9.12 -19.46
N VAL A 26 -5.39 -10.41 -19.75
CA VAL A 26 -6.65 -10.96 -20.30
C VAL A 26 -6.83 -10.73 -21.80
N LEU A 27 -5.94 -9.99 -22.46
CA LEU A 27 -5.99 -9.89 -23.92
C LEU A 27 -5.74 -11.27 -24.55
N LEU A 28 -6.52 -11.57 -25.59
CA LEU A 28 -6.39 -12.79 -26.38
C LEU A 28 -5.34 -12.59 -27.47
N TYR A 29 -4.37 -13.48 -27.49
CA TYR A 29 -3.32 -13.58 -28.50
C TYR A 29 -3.50 -14.90 -29.27
N THR A 30 -2.79 -15.06 -30.39
CA THR A 30 -2.82 -16.28 -31.21
C THR A 30 -2.41 -17.54 -30.44
N PHE A 31 -1.67 -17.39 -29.34
CA PHE A 31 -1.20 -18.47 -28.46
C PHE A 31 -1.96 -18.53 -27.11
N GLY A 32 -3.09 -17.83 -26.98
CA GLY A 32 -3.95 -17.88 -25.79
C GLY A 32 -4.05 -16.54 -25.05
N MET A 33 -4.55 -16.61 -23.82
CA MET A 33 -4.78 -15.43 -22.98
C MET A 33 -3.49 -15.02 -22.26
N GLY A 34 -3.08 -13.75 -22.42
CA GLY A 34 -1.85 -13.24 -21.79
C GLY A 34 -2.09 -12.64 -20.41
N PHE A 35 -1.24 -12.96 -19.45
CA PHE A 35 -1.16 -12.30 -18.14
C PHE A 35 0.24 -11.72 -17.94
N TRP A 36 0.32 -10.42 -17.62
CA TRP A 36 1.59 -9.70 -17.64
C TRP A 36 2.10 -9.33 -16.25
N GLY A 37 3.41 -9.51 -16.04
CA GLY A 37 4.06 -9.19 -14.77
C GLY A 37 3.49 -10.02 -13.62
N PRO A 38 3.27 -9.42 -12.43
CA PRO A 38 2.74 -10.12 -11.26
C PRO A 38 1.35 -10.74 -11.48
N ASN A 39 0.61 -10.27 -12.48
CA ASN A 39 -0.73 -10.77 -12.79
C ASN A 39 -0.74 -12.23 -13.24
N GLY A 40 0.37 -12.74 -13.79
CA GLY A 40 0.50 -14.15 -14.17
C GLY A 40 0.48 -15.11 -12.97
N HIS A 41 0.74 -14.60 -11.77
CA HIS A 41 0.69 -15.36 -10.53
C HIS A 41 -0.44 -14.86 -9.62
N ASP A 42 -0.34 -13.62 -9.14
CA ASP A 42 -1.27 -13.06 -8.15
C ASP A 42 -2.65 -12.81 -8.76
N GLY A 43 -2.70 -12.29 -10.00
CA GLY A 43 -3.97 -12.04 -10.70
C GLY A 43 -4.77 -13.32 -10.95
N VAL A 44 -4.09 -14.37 -11.42
CA VAL A 44 -4.70 -15.70 -11.62
C VAL A 44 -5.19 -16.29 -10.30
N TRP A 45 -4.40 -16.16 -9.23
CA TRP A 45 -4.80 -16.59 -7.88
C TRP A 45 -6.11 -15.93 -7.41
N HIS A 46 -6.22 -14.61 -7.56
CA HIS A 46 -7.42 -13.87 -7.18
C HIS A 46 -8.66 -14.25 -8.00
N ILE A 47 -8.50 -14.45 -9.32
CA ILE A 47 -9.62 -14.90 -10.16
C ILE A 47 -10.08 -16.28 -9.75
N ALA A 48 -9.16 -17.24 -9.56
CA ALA A 48 -9.50 -18.60 -9.17
C ALA A 48 -10.23 -18.65 -7.82
N LEU A 49 -9.80 -17.81 -6.86
CA LEU A 49 -10.48 -17.68 -5.57
C LEU A 49 -11.87 -17.07 -5.70
N ALA A 50 -12.01 -15.95 -6.39
CA ALA A 50 -13.30 -15.29 -6.55
C ALA A 50 -14.29 -16.18 -7.32
N GLU A 51 -13.83 -16.95 -8.30
CA GLU A 51 -14.61 -17.99 -8.98
C GLU A 51 -15.05 -19.11 -8.02
N SER A 52 -14.16 -19.58 -7.15
CA SER A 52 -14.52 -20.58 -6.12
C SER A 52 -15.60 -20.05 -5.17
N LEU A 53 -15.41 -18.83 -4.68
CA LEU A 53 -16.34 -18.13 -3.77
C LEU A 53 -17.69 -17.84 -4.45
N SER A 54 -17.70 -17.53 -5.75
CA SER A 54 -18.94 -17.32 -6.49
C SER A 54 -19.79 -18.61 -6.56
N ARG A 55 -19.16 -19.78 -6.57
CA ARG A 55 -19.87 -21.07 -6.47
C ARG A 55 -20.24 -21.45 -5.02
N GLY A 56 -19.93 -20.61 -4.04
CA GLY A 56 -20.15 -20.89 -2.63
C GLY A 56 -19.15 -21.90 -2.03
N SER A 57 -18.03 -22.14 -2.71
CA SER A 57 -16.98 -23.03 -2.24
C SER A 57 -15.94 -22.28 -1.43
N TYR A 58 -15.56 -22.86 -0.30
CA TYR A 58 -14.40 -22.44 0.49
C TYR A 58 -13.19 -23.35 0.24
N GLY A 59 -13.21 -24.16 -0.82
CA GLY A 59 -12.10 -25.01 -1.22
C GLY A 59 -10.93 -24.21 -1.79
N MET A 60 -9.72 -24.71 -1.58
CA MET A 60 -8.49 -24.13 -2.11
C MET A 60 -8.40 -24.38 -3.63
N PRO A 61 -8.39 -23.33 -4.49
CA PRO A 61 -8.49 -23.52 -5.94
C PRO A 61 -7.32 -24.29 -6.57
N VAL A 62 -6.16 -24.27 -5.92
CA VAL A 62 -4.92 -24.89 -6.42
C VAL A 62 -4.62 -26.24 -5.79
N PHE A 63 -5.41 -26.69 -4.81
CA PHE A 63 -5.16 -27.94 -4.10
C PHE A 63 -6.48 -28.60 -3.67
N SER A 64 -6.91 -29.58 -4.48
CA SER A 64 -8.19 -30.26 -4.30
C SER A 64 -8.26 -30.99 -2.96
N GLY A 65 -9.43 -30.95 -2.32
CA GLY A 65 -9.67 -31.58 -1.02
C GLY A 65 -9.30 -30.72 0.19
N GLU A 66 -8.54 -29.63 0.02
CA GLU A 66 -8.24 -28.70 1.12
C GLU A 66 -9.18 -27.49 1.14
N ALA A 67 -9.45 -27.01 2.35
CA ALA A 67 -10.15 -25.75 2.58
C ALA A 67 -9.18 -24.57 2.57
N LEU A 68 -9.66 -23.41 2.14
CA LEU A 68 -8.93 -22.16 2.20
C LEU A 68 -8.69 -21.76 3.66
N LYS A 69 -7.41 -21.63 4.03
CA LYS A 69 -6.95 -21.24 5.37
C LYS A 69 -5.89 -20.15 5.22
N ASN A 70 -5.69 -19.36 6.28
CA ASN A 70 -4.61 -18.36 6.38
C ASN A 70 -4.65 -17.29 5.28
N TYR A 71 -5.85 -16.87 4.89
CA TYR A 71 -6.06 -15.96 3.77
C TYR A 71 -7.10 -14.88 4.09
N HIS A 72 -6.94 -13.71 3.47
CA HIS A 72 -7.84 -12.58 3.60
C HIS A 72 -8.80 -12.49 2.40
N VAL A 73 -10.03 -12.97 2.56
CA VAL A 73 -10.97 -13.22 1.45
C VAL A 73 -11.72 -11.97 0.97
N GLY A 74 -11.58 -10.83 1.65
CA GLY A 74 -12.51 -9.71 1.51
C GLY A 74 -12.56 -9.09 0.11
N PHE A 75 -11.41 -8.95 -0.57
CA PHE A 75 -11.40 -8.45 -1.95
C PHE A 75 -12.06 -9.45 -2.93
N ASP A 76 -11.73 -10.73 -2.80
CA ASP A 76 -12.25 -11.79 -3.67
C ASP A 76 -13.75 -12.04 -3.46
N LEU A 77 -14.24 -11.86 -2.23
CA LEU A 77 -15.68 -11.86 -1.93
C LEU A 77 -16.42 -10.72 -2.62
N ILE A 78 -15.82 -9.52 -2.68
CA ILE A 78 -16.42 -8.39 -3.40
C ILE A 78 -16.50 -8.70 -4.89
N LEU A 79 -15.46 -9.30 -5.48
CA LEU A 79 -15.50 -9.76 -6.86
C LEU A 79 -16.58 -10.79 -7.12
N ALA A 80 -16.65 -11.82 -6.28
CA ALA A 80 -17.65 -12.88 -6.38
C ALA A 80 -19.08 -12.31 -6.27
N LEU A 81 -19.30 -11.37 -5.35
CA LEU A 81 -20.59 -10.70 -5.18
C LEU A 81 -20.95 -9.86 -6.41
N LEU A 82 -20.01 -9.04 -6.91
CA LEU A 82 -20.24 -8.24 -8.12
C LEU A 82 -20.54 -9.11 -9.33
N HIS A 83 -19.82 -10.21 -9.49
CA HIS A 83 -20.10 -11.20 -10.54
C HIS A 83 -21.51 -11.77 -10.41
N LYS A 84 -21.94 -12.18 -9.21
CA LYS A 84 -23.32 -12.68 -9.00
C LYS A 84 -24.39 -11.64 -9.29
N LEU A 85 -24.14 -10.37 -8.93
CA LEU A 85 -25.12 -9.30 -9.10
C LEU A 85 -25.19 -8.78 -10.54
N THR A 86 -24.07 -8.75 -11.25
CA THR A 86 -23.98 -8.12 -12.59
C THR A 86 -23.84 -9.13 -13.73
N THR A 87 -23.56 -10.40 -13.42
CA THR A 87 -23.20 -11.47 -14.37
C THR A 87 -21.92 -11.22 -15.18
N ILE A 88 -21.20 -10.13 -14.92
CA ILE A 88 -19.95 -9.81 -15.62
C ILE A 88 -18.87 -10.81 -15.20
N PRO A 89 -18.11 -11.41 -16.15
CA PRO A 89 -17.03 -12.35 -15.82
C PRO A 89 -16.03 -11.77 -14.81
N ILE A 90 -15.61 -12.59 -13.83
CA ILE A 90 -14.69 -12.18 -12.76
C ILE A 90 -13.37 -11.66 -13.33
N VAL A 91 -12.88 -12.29 -14.39
CA VAL A 91 -11.67 -11.88 -15.08
C VAL A 91 -11.77 -10.45 -15.65
N ASN A 92 -12.93 -10.05 -16.20
CA ASN A 92 -13.18 -8.69 -16.69
C ASN A 92 -13.35 -7.71 -15.52
N LEU A 93 -14.04 -8.14 -14.45
CA LEU A 93 -14.15 -7.33 -13.23
C LEU A 93 -12.77 -7.01 -12.66
N TYR A 94 -11.91 -8.01 -12.51
CA TYR A 94 -10.58 -7.89 -11.92
C TYR A 94 -9.64 -7.00 -12.73
N PHE A 95 -9.60 -7.16 -14.06
CA PHE A 95 -8.58 -6.50 -14.89
C PHE A 95 -9.05 -5.23 -15.60
N GLN A 96 -10.32 -5.13 -15.97
CA GLN A 96 -10.80 -4.09 -16.89
C GLN A 96 -11.75 -3.09 -16.23
N ILE A 97 -12.53 -3.50 -15.23
CA ILE A 97 -13.58 -2.65 -14.66
C ILE A 97 -13.17 -2.07 -13.31
N ILE A 98 -12.79 -2.92 -12.36
CA ILE A 98 -12.48 -2.48 -11.00
C ILE A 98 -11.22 -1.62 -10.94
N PRO A 99 -10.10 -1.93 -11.64
CA PRO A 99 -8.90 -1.11 -11.53
C PRO A 99 -9.13 0.37 -11.94
N PRO A 100 -9.76 0.69 -13.09
CA PRO A 100 -10.08 2.08 -13.43
C PRO A 100 -11.01 2.75 -12.41
N VAL A 101 -12.02 2.03 -11.90
CA VAL A 101 -12.93 2.55 -10.87
C VAL A 101 -12.18 2.88 -9.59
N LEU A 102 -11.30 1.98 -9.12
CA LEU A 102 -10.48 2.20 -7.94
C LEU A 102 -9.52 3.37 -8.14
N ALA A 103 -8.90 3.50 -9.31
CA ALA A 103 -8.02 4.62 -9.60
C ALA A 103 -8.75 5.96 -9.45
N VAL A 104 -9.90 6.11 -10.12
CA VAL A 104 -10.75 7.32 -10.03
C VAL A 104 -11.17 7.58 -8.58
N LEU A 105 -11.62 6.55 -7.85
CA LEU A 105 -12.01 6.68 -6.45
C LEU A 105 -10.85 7.14 -5.56
N VAL A 106 -9.66 6.56 -5.71
CA VAL A 106 -8.46 6.97 -4.96
C VAL A 106 -8.10 8.43 -5.27
N GLY A 107 -8.16 8.86 -6.52
CA GLY A 107 -7.91 10.26 -6.91
C GLY A 107 -8.91 11.23 -6.29
N ILE A 108 -10.22 10.93 -6.39
CA ILE A 108 -11.31 11.72 -5.81
C ILE A 108 -11.20 11.79 -4.30
N LEU A 109 -10.99 10.65 -3.65
CA LEU A 109 -10.93 10.56 -2.19
C LEU A 109 -9.66 11.20 -1.64
N THR A 110 -8.51 11.06 -2.30
CA THR A 110 -7.27 11.77 -1.92
C THR A 110 -7.50 13.27 -1.95
N TYR A 111 -8.01 13.80 -3.08
CA TYR A 111 -8.25 15.23 -3.20
C TYR A 111 -9.22 15.70 -2.09
N LYS A 112 -10.33 14.99 -1.92
CA LYS A 112 -11.37 15.34 -0.94
C LYS A 112 -10.86 15.26 0.49
N PHE A 113 -10.07 14.25 0.82
CA PHE A 113 -9.44 14.09 2.13
C PHE A 113 -8.54 15.27 2.43
N VAL A 114 -7.59 15.57 1.55
CA VAL A 114 -6.62 16.64 1.76
C VAL A 114 -7.32 18.00 1.78
N PHE A 115 -8.29 18.25 0.90
CA PHE A 115 -9.08 19.48 0.93
C PHE A 115 -9.84 19.64 2.25
N LEU A 116 -10.46 18.58 2.78
CA LEU A 116 -11.15 18.65 4.06
C LEU A 116 -10.19 18.85 5.23
N TRP A 117 -9.02 18.25 5.18
CA TRP A 117 -8.00 18.32 6.21
C TRP A 117 -7.30 19.69 6.25
N ARG A 118 -6.91 20.19 5.07
CA ARG A 118 -6.01 21.34 4.91
C ARG A 118 -6.70 22.61 4.46
N LYS A 119 -7.93 22.50 3.94
CA LYS A 119 -8.72 23.61 3.38
C LYS A 119 -8.04 24.32 2.20
N SER A 120 -7.06 23.69 1.56
CA SER A 120 -6.36 24.22 0.38
C SER A 120 -6.62 23.34 -0.83
N ARG A 121 -7.02 23.97 -1.94
CA ARG A 121 -7.14 23.29 -3.25
C ARG A 121 -5.77 22.95 -3.83
N GLY A 122 -4.77 23.81 -3.62
CA GLY A 122 -3.40 23.60 -4.11
C GLY A 122 -2.75 22.38 -3.45
N GLU A 123 -2.82 22.31 -2.12
CA GLU A 123 -2.33 21.14 -1.36
C GLU A 123 -3.08 19.86 -1.78
N ALA A 124 -4.40 19.92 -1.99
CA ALA A 124 -5.19 18.77 -2.43
C ALA A 124 -4.84 18.32 -3.86
N PHE A 125 -4.65 19.26 -4.78
CA PHE A 125 -4.25 18.98 -6.16
C PHE A 125 -2.89 18.29 -6.20
N TRP A 126 -1.88 18.87 -5.54
CA TRP A 126 -0.53 18.32 -5.54
C TRP A 126 -0.44 16.99 -4.77
N ALA A 127 -1.23 16.80 -3.71
CA ALA A 127 -1.31 15.51 -3.04
C ALA A 127 -1.86 14.43 -3.97
N THR A 128 -2.94 14.73 -4.70
CA THR A 128 -3.46 13.80 -5.72
C THR A 128 -2.44 13.54 -6.82
N PHE A 129 -1.68 14.55 -7.25
CA PHE A 129 -0.60 14.38 -8.23
C PHE A 129 0.47 13.41 -7.71
N PHE A 130 1.01 13.59 -6.50
CA PHE A 130 2.02 12.70 -5.94
C PHE A 130 1.49 11.30 -5.62
N VAL A 131 0.20 11.16 -5.32
CA VAL A 131 -0.42 9.83 -5.20
C VAL A 131 -0.33 9.09 -6.53
N TYR A 132 -0.69 9.72 -7.66
CA TYR A 132 -0.62 9.07 -8.98
C TYR A 132 0.82 8.91 -9.52
N PHE A 133 1.64 9.95 -9.38
CA PHE A 133 2.88 10.13 -10.13
C PHE A 133 4.15 10.20 -9.26
N GLY A 134 4.02 10.03 -7.94
CA GLY A 134 5.18 9.85 -7.10
C GLY A 134 6.03 8.67 -7.60
N GLY A 135 7.34 8.86 -7.70
CA GLY A 135 8.25 7.85 -8.23
C GLY A 135 9.51 7.72 -7.37
N SER A 136 10.13 6.55 -7.41
CA SER A 136 11.45 6.30 -6.85
C SER A 136 12.54 6.90 -7.73
N PHE A 137 13.78 6.92 -7.25
CA PHE A 137 14.97 7.21 -8.06
C PHE A 137 15.54 5.98 -8.77
N GLY A 138 14.79 4.88 -8.86
CA GLY A 138 15.26 3.67 -9.56
C GLY A 138 15.49 3.90 -11.06
N TRP A 139 14.74 4.83 -11.66
CA TRP A 139 14.95 5.25 -13.04
C TRP A 139 16.30 5.93 -13.26
N VAL A 140 16.84 6.63 -12.26
CA VAL A 140 18.18 7.23 -12.34
C VAL A 140 19.24 6.13 -12.42
N VAL A 141 19.08 5.07 -11.61
CA VAL A 141 20.00 3.93 -11.60
C VAL A 141 19.98 3.21 -12.95
N THR A 142 18.81 2.91 -13.50
CA THR A 142 18.68 2.25 -14.81
C THR A 142 19.17 3.13 -15.97
N LEU A 143 18.94 4.44 -15.90
CA LEU A 143 19.42 5.37 -16.92
C LEU A 143 20.96 5.41 -16.96
N ILE A 144 21.60 5.43 -15.80
CA ILE A 144 23.07 5.45 -15.70
C ILE A 144 23.68 4.11 -16.14
N ARG A 145 23.05 2.98 -15.79
CA ARG A 145 23.60 1.64 -16.07
C ARG A 145 23.37 1.17 -17.51
N ASP A 146 22.14 1.33 -17.97
CA ASP A 146 21.65 0.63 -19.16
C ASP A 146 21.15 1.63 -20.23
N GLY A 147 21.18 2.94 -19.96
CA GLY A 147 20.67 3.98 -20.84
C GLY A 147 19.13 4.03 -20.94
N GLY A 148 18.42 3.21 -20.15
CA GLY A 148 16.97 3.04 -20.20
C GLY A 148 16.22 3.67 -19.02
N ILE A 149 14.91 3.83 -19.16
CA ILE A 149 14.03 4.28 -18.07
C ILE A 149 13.31 3.06 -17.48
N GLY A 150 13.65 2.71 -16.24
CA GLY A 150 13.04 1.58 -15.55
C GLY A 150 13.25 1.62 -14.03
N GLY A 151 13.48 0.45 -13.42
CA GLY A 151 13.88 0.37 -12.01
C GLY A 151 12.76 0.68 -11.00
N GLU A 152 11.50 0.42 -11.36
CA GLU A 152 10.35 0.65 -10.48
C GLU A 152 10.55 -0.01 -9.10
N SER A 153 10.95 -1.28 -9.08
CA SER A 153 11.26 -2.08 -7.89
C SER A 153 12.76 -2.21 -7.60
N MET A 154 13.58 -1.26 -8.09
CA MET A 154 15.04 -1.22 -7.86
C MET A 154 15.41 -1.33 -6.38
N PHE A 155 14.57 -0.74 -5.53
CA PHE A 155 14.72 -0.72 -4.07
C PHE A 155 13.61 -1.55 -3.39
N TRP A 156 13.19 -2.66 -4.00
CA TRP A 156 12.17 -3.61 -3.55
C TRP A 156 10.70 -3.15 -3.56
N ALA A 157 10.41 -1.86 -3.39
CA ALA A 157 9.03 -1.42 -3.29
C ALA A 157 8.42 -1.08 -4.66
N GLN A 158 7.11 -1.35 -4.79
CA GLN A 158 6.34 -0.85 -5.94
C GLN A 158 6.15 0.66 -5.82
N GLN A 159 6.02 1.34 -6.96
CA GLN A 159 5.78 2.78 -7.07
C GLN A 159 4.32 3.09 -7.41
N SER A 160 3.97 4.38 -7.38
CA SER A 160 2.59 4.83 -7.53
C SER A 160 1.92 4.28 -8.79
N VAL A 161 2.62 4.28 -9.92
CA VAL A 161 2.08 3.84 -11.21
C VAL A 161 1.57 2.39 -11.20
N SER A 162 2.20 1.53 -10.39
CA SER A 162 1.90 0.10 -10.27
C SER A 162 0.83 -0.21 -9.21
N THR A 163 0.20 0.79 -8.60
CA THR A 163 -0.79 0.60 -7.50
C THR A 163 -1.89 -0.40 -7.88
N LEU A 164 -2.34 -0.40 -9.13
CA LEU A 164 -3.42 -1.27 -9.59
C LEU A 164 -3.01 -2.72 -9.86
N ILE A 165 -1.72 -3.03 -9.93
CA ILE A 165 -1.22 -4.41 -10.04
C ILE A 165 -1.62 -5.24 -8.80
N ASN A 166 -1.93 -4.57 -7.69
CA ASN A 166 -2.48 -5.17 -6.49
C ASN A 166 -3.85 -4.51 -6.18
N PRO A 167 -4.93 -4.92 -6.86
CA PRO A 167 -6.27 -4.38 -6.61
C PRO A 167 -6.74 -4.43 -5.15
N PRO A 168 -6.41 -5.47 -4.34
CA PRO A 168 -6.68 -5.44 -2.90
C PRO A 168 -6.00 -4.26 -2.18
N PHE A 169 -4.76 -3.94 -2.54
CA PHE A 169 -4.07 -2.75 -2.03
C PHE A 169 -4.81 -1.47 -2.46
N ALA A 170 -5.15 -1.33 -3.74
CA ALA A 170 -5.89 -0.15 -4.22
C ALA A 170 -7.25 0.04 -3.51
N LEU A 171 -8.01 -1.04 -3.29
CA LEU A 171 -9.26 -0.99 -2.54
C LEU A 171 -9.03 -0.61 -1.07
N SER A 172 -7.95 -1.09 -0.45
CA SER A 172 -7.59 -0.70 0.91
C SER A 172 -7.34 0.81 1.04
N LEU A 173 -6.77 1.46 0.01
CA LEU A 173 -6.58 2.91 -0.02
C LEU A 173 -7.92 3.66 -0.07
N VAL A 174 -8.89 3.15 -0.84
CA VAL A 174 -10.26 3.70 -0.89
C VAL A 174 -10.89 3.68 0.50
N LEU A 175 -10.80 2.55 1.21
CA LEU A 175 -11.33 2.40 2.57
C LEU A 175 -10.59 3.27 3.60
N LEU A 176 -9.27 3.35 3.53
CA LEU A 176 -8.44 4.23 4.38
C LEU A 176 -8.83 5.70 4.21
N LEU A 177 -8.86 6.19 2.97
CA LEU A 177 -9.24 7.57 2.67
C LEU A 177 -10.69 7.86 3.05
N GLY A 178 -11.61 6.92 2.78
CA GLY A 178 -13.01 7.00 3.17
C GLY A 178 -13.17 7.14 4.69
N GLY A 179 -12.49 6.27 5.45
CA GLY A 179 -12.45 6.31 6.91
C GLY A 179 -11.91 7.63 7.44
N LEU A 180 -10.80 8.13 6.88
CA LEU A 180 -10.21 9.42 7.25
C LEU A 180 -11.13 10.62 6.95
N ILE A 181 -11.81 10.62 5.80
CA ILE A 181 -12.81 11.65 5.46
C ILE A 181 -13.98 11.63 6.46
N LEU A 182 -14.44 10.44 6.85
CA LEU A 182 -15.53 10.29 7.81
C LEU A 182 -15.12 10.76 9.21
N LEU A 183 -13.88 10.47 9.63
CA LEU A 183 -13.29 10.98 10.87
C LEU A 183 -13.24 12.52 10.88
N LEU A 184 -12.76 13.14 9.80
CA LEU A 184 -12.72 14.60 9.66
C LEU A 184 -14.08 15.27 9.79
N LYS A 185 -15.15 14.59 9.35
CA LYS A 185 -16.51 15.11 9.43
C LYS A 185 -17.16 14.94 10.80
N LYS A 186 -16.64 14.08 11.67
CA LYS A 186 -17.13 13.77 13.03
C LYS A 186 -18.65 13.50 13.13
N ARG A 187 -19.30 12.98 12.07
CA ARG A 187 -20.77 12.78 12.05
C ARG A 187 -21.23 11.45 12.64
N ASN A 188 -20.51 10.37 12.36
CA ASN A 188 -20.88 9.01 12.79
C ASN A 188 -19.60 8.20 12.99
N LEU A 189 -19.42 7.58 14.16
CA LEU A 189 -18.24 6.75 14.47
C LEU A 189 -18.34 5.34 13.88
N LEU A 190 -19.56 4.84 13.62
CA LEU A 190 -19.79 3.50 13.06
C LEU A 190 -19.17 3.36 11.67
N LEU A 191 -19.32 4.36 10.80
CA LEU A 191 -18.80 4.27 9.43
C LEU A 191 -17.26 4.21 9.38
N PRO A 192 -16.50 5.08 10.10
CA PRO A 192 -15.07 4.88 10.30
C PRO A 192 -14.71 3.50 10.86
N ILE A 193 -15.45 3.02 11.87
CA ILE A 193 -15.24 1.69 12.47
C ILE A 193 -15.32 0.59 11.41
N LEU A 194 -16.34 0.63 10.54
CA LEU A 194 -16.49 -0.35 9.46
C LEU A 194 -15.40 -0.19 8.40
N CYS A 195 -15.08 1.04 7.99
CA CYS A 195 -14.02 1.30 7.01
C CYS A 195 -12.67 0.74 7.47
N PHE A 196 -12.26 0.99 8.71
CA PHE A 196 -10.97 0.52 9.23
C PHE A 196 -11.01 -0.95 9.66
N GLY A 197 -12.12 -1.44 10.22
CA GLY A 197 -12.26 -2.82 10.69
C GLY A 197 -12.26 -3.87 9.57
N ILE A 198 -12.82 -3.54 8.40
CA ILE A 198 -12.86 -4.45 7.25
C ILE A 198 -11.48 -4.55 6.56
N LEU A 199 -10.58 -3.58 6.77
CA LEU A 199 -9.27 -3.55 6.10
C LEU A 199 -8.48 -4.84 6.30
N ILE A 200 -8.57 -5.49 7.46
CA ILE A 200 -7.82 -6.74 7.71
C ILE A 200 -8.15 -7.85 6.70
N GLN A 201 -9.39 -7.89 6.20
CA GLN A 201 -9.84 -8.85 5.20
C GLN A 201 -9.62 -8.41 3.76
N ILE A 202 -9.49 -7.10 3.50
CA ILE A 202 -9.11 -6.61 2.17
C ILE A 202 -7.60 -6.74 1.97
N LYS A 203 -6.84 -6.23 2.94
CA LYS A 203 -5.38 -6.28 2.97
C LYS A 203 -4.89 -6.21 4.41
N ALA A 204 -4.39 -7.32 4.94
CA ALA A 204 -3.96 -7.41 6.33
C ALA A 204 -2.96 -6.31 6.74
N TYR A 205 -2.03 -5.96 5.83
CA TYR A 205 -1.05 -4.88 6.06
C TYR A 205 -1.70 -3.51 6.27
N ALA A 206 -2.76 -3.18 5.52
CA ALA A 206 -3.54 -1.95 5.76
C ALA A 206 -4.21 -1.99 7.14
N GLY A 207 -4.83 -3.13 7.48
CA GLY A 207 -5.53 -3.30 8.75
C GLY A 207 -4.62 -3.09 9.95
N ILE A 208 -3.44 -3.73 9.95
CA ILE A 208 -2.45 -3.60 11.02
C ILE A 208 -1.98 -2.14 11.15
N LEU A 209 -1.59 -1.50 10.04
CA LEU A 209 -1.12 -0.11 10.06
C LEU A 209 -2.23 0.87 10.49
N ALA A 210 -3.46 0.67 10.04
CA ALA A 210 -4.60 1.50 10.41
C ALA A 210 -4.94 1.38 11.89
N LEU A 211 -5.01 0.16 12.44
CA LEU A 211 -5.31 -0.06 13.85
C LEU A 211 -4.23 0.56 14.74
N MET A 212 -2.96 0.36 14.41
CA MET A 212 -1.86 0.96 15.17
C MET A 212 -1.86 2.49 15.03
N GLY A 213 -2.11 3.04 13.83
CA GLY A 213 -2.25 4.48 13.62
C GLY A 213 -3.40 5.08 14.43
N LEU A 214 -4.57 4.42 14.46
CA LEU A 214 -5.72 4.84 15.26
C LEU A 214 -5.41 4.78 16.77
N PHE A 215 -4.71 3.74 17.23
CA PHE A 215 -4.31 3.60 18.62
C PHE A 215 -3.38 4.73 19.06
N ILE A 216 -2.32 5.02 18.28
CA ILE A 216 -1.35 6.06 18.61
C ILE A 216 -2.01 7.45 18.54
N ALA A 217 -2.73 7.74 17.46
CA ALA A 217 -3.44 9.01 17.30
C ALA A 217 -4.54 9.20 18.37
N GLY A 218 -5.27 8.13 18.71
CA GLY A 218 -6.28 8.15 19.76
C GLY A 218 -5.69 8.32 21.16
N SER A 219 -4.54 7.70 21.44
CA SER A 219 -3.82 7.89 22.71
C SER A 219 -3.32 9.32 22.85
N PHE A 220 -2.78 9.90 21.77
CA PHE A 220 -2.42 11.33 21.76
C PHE A 220 -3.63 12.24 21.95
N SER A 221 -4.73 11.97 21.24
CA SER A 221 -5.99 12.72 21.37
C SER A 221 -6.49 12.72 22.81
N LEU A 222 -6.50 11.54 23.45
CA LEU A 222 -6.87 11.39 24.84
C LEU A 222 -5.93 12.17 25.76
N TRP A 223 -4.62 12.08 25.54
CA TRP A 223 -3.64 12.74 26.41
C TRP A 223 -3.73 14.28 26.31
N LYS A 224 -3.63 14.81 25.08
CA LYS A 224 -3.52 16.26 24.80
C LYS A 224 -4.86 16.99 24.82
N ARG A 225 -5.93 16.35 24.35
CA ARG A 225 -7.24 16.99 24.11
C ARG A 225 -8.40 16.38 24.91
N LYS A 226 -8.15 15.29 25.65
CA LYS A 226 -9.17 14.50 26.39
C LYS A 226 -10.29 13.94 25.49
N ASP A 227 -10.13 13.98 24.16
CA ASP A 227 -11.10 13.44 23.20
C ASP A 227 -10.86 11.93 23.01
N ARG A 228 -11.87 11.13 23.38
CA ARG A 228 -11.88 9.65 23.33
C ARG A 228 -12.41 9.10 22.01
N SER A 229 -12.85 9.95 21.07
CA SER A 229 -13.54 9.52 19.84
C SER A 229 -12.69 8.57 19.00
N LEU A 230 -11.42 8.89 18.78
CA LEU A 230 -10.50 8.03 18.02
C LEU A 230 -10.22 6.69 18.70
N LEU A 231 -10.14 6.65 20.04
CA LEU A 231 -10.00 5.39 20.77
C LEU A 231 -11.25 4.52 20.66
N LYS A 232 -12.45 5.11 20.63
CA LYS A 232 -13.69 4.36 20.34
C LYS A 232 -13.66 3.78 18.93
N VAL A 233 -13.17 4.54 17.95
CA VAL A 233 -13.01 4.05 16.58
C VAL A 233 -11.97 2.93 16.51
N PHE A 234 -10.84 3.05 17.21
CA PHE A 234 -9.84 1.99 17.35
C PHE A 234 -10.46 0.71 17.93
N LEU A 235 -11.12 0.79 19.09
CA LEU A 235 -11.70 -0.38 19.75
C LEU A 235 -12.78 -1.04 18.89
N GLY A 236 -13.68 -0.25 18.30
CA GLY A 236 -14.70 -0.78 17.39
C GLY A 236 -14.08 -1.45 16.16
N SER A 237 -13.07 -0.82 15.55
CA SER A 237 -12.37 -1.38 14.37
C SER A 237 -11.62 -2.65 14.73
N LEU A 238 -11.02 -2.72 15.91
CA LEU A 238 -10.34 -3.90 16.43
C LEU A 238 -11.31 -5.06 16.61
N ILE A 239 -12.47 -4.82 17.23
CA ILE A 239 -13.51 -5.85 17.41
C ILE A 239 -13.96 -6.38 16.04
N VAL A 240 -14.30 -5.50 15.10
CA VAL A 240 -14.68 -5.90 13.74
C VAL A 240 -13.56 -6.68 13.06
N SER A 241 -12.32 -6.22 13.17
CA SER A 241 -11.16 -6.90 12.57
C SER A 241 -10.98 -8.30 13.13
N VAL A 242 -11.06 -8.47 14.46
CA VAL A 242 -10.92 -9.77 15.14
C VAL A 242 -12.05 -10.72 14.72
N LEU A 243 -13.29 -10.24 14.72
CA LEU A 243 -14.45 -11.04 14.32
C LEU A 243 -14.33 -11.53 12.87
N LEU A 244 -13.83 -10.69 11.97
CA LEU A 244 -13.63 -11.05 10.57
C LEU A 244 -12.38 -11.92 10.35
N PHE A 245 -11.31 -11.72 11.12
CA PHE A 245 -10.03 -12.39 10.91
C PHE A 245 -10.01 -13.82 11.45
N LEU A 246 -10.57 -14.05 12.64
CA LEU A 246 -10.48 -15.32 13.35
C LEU A 246 -11.03 -16.54 12.58
N PRO A 247 -12.18 -16.48 11.89
CA PRO A 247 -12.74 -17.64 11.19
C PRO A 247 -11.79 -18.27 10.16
N PHE A 248 -10.94 -17.46 9.52
CA PHE A 248 -10.03 -17.90 8.46
C PHE A 248 -8.60 -18.17 8.92
N ASN A 249 -8.24 -17.77 10.15
CA ASN A 249 -6.84 -17.73 10.61
C ASN A 249 -6.62 -18.36 12.00
N LYS A 250 -7.62 -19.01 12.61
CA LYS A 250 -7.54 -19.55 13.97
C LYS A 250 -6.33 -20.49 14.22
N ASN A 251 -5.89 -21.21 13.18
CA ASN A 251 -4.78 -22.18 13.26
C ASN A 251 -3.56 -21.73 12.44
N SER A 252 -3.43 -20.45 12.11
CA SER A 252 -2.28 -19.93 11.36
C SER A 252 -1.04 -19.84 12.26
N GLY A 253 -0.10 -20.76 12.13
CA GLY A 253 1.17 -20.72 12.87
C GLY A 253 2.31 -20.07 12.06
N GLY A 254 3.20 -19.34 12.74
CA GLY A 254 4.57 -19.07 12.26
C GLY A 254 4.75 -18.26 10.98
N LEU A 255 3.81 -17.36 10.64
CA LEU A 255 3.87 -16.60 9.39
C LEU A 255 4.90 -15.46 9.39
N VAL A 256 5.34 -14.96 10.54
CA VAL A 256 6.27 -13.82 10.63
C VAL A 256 7.59 -14.28 11.22
N VAL A 257 8.68 -14.03 10.49
CA VAL A 257 10.05 -14.40 10.82
C VAL A 257 10.84 -13.13 11.10
N PHE A 258 11.54 -13.08 12.24
CA PHE A 258 12.49 -12.01 12.54
C PHE A 258 13.76 -12.21 11.70
N LYS A 259 13.93 -11.36 10.67
CA LYS A 259 15.08 -11.36 9.75
C LYS A 259 15.47 -9.92 9.47
N PRO A 260 16.15 -9.26 10.42
CA PRO A 260 16.45 -7.84 10.32
C PRO A 260 17.29 -7.53 9.07
N PHE A 261 16.92 -6.43 8.43
CA PHE A 261 17.60 -5.82 7.30
C PHE A 261 17.74 -6.71 6.05
N TRP A 262 16.93 -7.76 5.93
CA TRP A 262 16.96 -8.65 4.77
C TRP A 262 16.74 -7.91 3.44
N PHE A 263 15.81 -6.95 3.39
CA PHE A 263 15.62 -6.12 2.19
C PHE A 263 16.83 -5.26 1.86
N LEU A 264 17.58 -4.80 2.87
CA LEU A 264 18.80 -4.01 2.66
C LEU A 264 19.92 -4.89 2.09
N GLU A 265 20.15 -6.06 2.69
CA GLU A 265 21.15 -7.02 2.21
C GLU A 265 20.85 -7.46 0.77
N THR A 266 19.61 -7.85 0.48
CA THR A 266 19.21 -8.36 -0.84
C THR A 266 19.08 -7.27 -1.89
N MET A 267 18.72 -6.03 -1.52
CA MET A 267 18.78 -4.89 -2.44
C MET A 267 20.20 -4.72 -2.98
N MET A 268 21.20 -4.86 -2.11
CA MET A 268 22.61 -4.75 -2.50
C MET A 268 23.11 -6.01 -3.22
N GLY A 269 22.62 -7.19 -2.83
CA GLY A 269 23.14 -8.48 -3.30
C GLY A 269 22.52 -9.01 -4.60
N LEU A 270 21.33 -8.57 -4.98
CA LEU A 270 20.63 -9.04 -6.19
C LEU A 270 20.84 -8.09 -7.36
N THR A 271 21.19 -8.63 -8.53
CA THR A 271 21.52 -7.87 -9.75
C THR A 271 20.31 -7.26 -10.45
N ASP A 272 19.10 -7.82 -10.24
CA ASP A 272 17.82 -7.27 -10.69
C ASP A 272 17.27 -6.17 -9.75
N ARG A 273 17.99 -5.89 -8.66
CA ARG A 273 17.76 -4.78 -7.72
C ARG A 273 18.90 -3.77 -7.89
N LEU A 274 19.26 -3.07 -6.81
CA LEU A 274 20.40 -2.17 -6.83
C LEU A 274 21.71 -2.91 -7.12
N GLY A 275 21.90 -4.15 -6.69
CA GLY A 275 23.01 -4.98 -7.18
C GLY A 275 24.42 -4.41 -6.96
N TRP A 276 24.63 -3.64 -5.89
CA TRP A 276 25.97 -3.16 -5.52
C TRP A 276 26.77 -4.28 -4.84
N LEU A 277 27.18 -5.29 -5.61
CA LEU A 277 27.76 -6.53 -5.11
C LEU A 277 28.99 -6.31 -4.21
N ARG A 278 29.88 -5.38 -4.57
CA ARG A 278 31.05 -5.05 -3.73
C ARG A 278 30.64 -4.53 -2.34
N PHE A 279 29.59 -3.71 -2.27
CA PHE A 279 29.07 -3.19 -1.02
C PHE A 279 28.36 -4.28 -0.21
N HIS A 280 27.58 -5.14 -0.88
CA HIS A 280 26.99 -6.33 -0.26
C HIS A 280 28.06 -7.24 0.37
N SER A 281 29.13 -7.59 -0.37
CA SER A 281 30.23 -8.41 0.17
C SER A 281 30.90 -7.76 1.37
N ALA A 282 31.12 -6.44 1.35
CA ALA A 282 31.67 -5.71 2.48
C ALA A 282 30.74 -5.76 3.71
N MET A 283 29.45 -5.47 3.54
CA MET A 283 28.44 -5.56 4.61
C MET A 283 28.41 -6.94 5.25
N THR A 284 28.36 -7.98 4.42
CA THR A 284 28.30 -9.38 4.89
C THR A 284 29.58 -9.78 5.61
N ASN A 285 30.76 -9.43 5.09
CA ASN A 285 32.04 -9.71 5.75
C ASN A 285 32.16 -8.99 7.10
N TYR A 286 31.74 -7.73 7.19
CA TYR A 286 31.74 -7.01 8.46
C TYR A 286 30.79 -7.64 9.49
N ARG A 287 29.61 -8.10 9.05
CA ARG A 287 28.63 -8.77 9.92
C ARG A 287 29.15 -10.13 10.41
N LEU A 288 29.64 -10.97 9.51
CA LEU A 288 30.18 -12.29 9.86
C LEU A 288 31.46 -12.20 10.71
N GLY A 289 32.28 -11.18 10.49
CA GLY A 289 33.46 -10.89 11.29
C GLY A 289 33.19 -10.17 12.61
N ASN A 290 31.93 -9.88 12.95
CA ASN A 290 31.53 -9.13 14.16
C ASN A 290 32.18 -7.73 14.29
N ILE A 291 32.52 -7.07 13.17
CA ILE A 291 33.18 -5.76 13.14
C ILE A 291 32.12 -4.65 13.20
N TRP A 292 31.47 -4.49 14.35
CA TRP A 292 30.28 -3.63 14.50
C TRP A 292 30.50 -2.16 14.12
N ILE A 293 31.71 -1.64 14.36
CA ILE A 293 32.09 -0.27 13.94
C ILE A 293 31.98 -0.06 12.43
N LYS A 294 32.10 -1.12 11.63
CA LYS A 294 31.88 -1.09 10.17
C LYS A 294 30.48 -1.56 9.78
N VAL A 295 29.88 -2.48 10.52
CA VAL A 295 28.51 -2.97 10.27
C VAL A 295 27.51 -1.83 10.37
N VAL A 296 27.49 -1.08 11.47
CA VAL A 296 26.51 -0.01 11.72
C VAL A 296 26.49 1.02 10.58
N PRO A 297 27.61 1.67 10.21
CA PRO A 297 27.59 2.62 9.10
C PRO A 297 27.24 1.99 7.76
N ALA A 298 27.65 0.75 7.50
CA ALA A 298 27.31 0.07 6.24
C ALA A 298 25.80 -0.17 6.11
N TYR A 299 25.13 -0.60 7.18
CA TYR A 299 23.68 -0.76 7.20
C TYR A 299 22.93 0.59 7.20
N LEU A 300 23.47 1.63 7.84
CA LEU A 300 22.91 2.98 7.74
C LEU A 300 22.96 3.52 6.32
N ILE A 301 24.06 3.32 5.60
CA ILE A 301 24.17 3.67 4.18
C ILE A 301 23.16 2.85 3.35
N ALA A 302 23.08 1.54 3.57
CA ALA A 302 22.11 0.71 2.86
C ALA A 302 20.66 1.15 3.10
N PHE A 303 20.33 1.47 4.36
CA PHE A 303 19.02 2.00 4.74
C PHE A 303 18.75 3.37 4.11
N ALA A 304 19.72 4.28 4.12
CA ALA A 304 19.60 5.58 3.48
C ALA A 304 19.33 5.45 1.98
N ILE A 305 20.06 4.56 1.29
CA ILE A 305 19.84 4.28 -0.14
C ILE A 305 18.46 3.68 -0.37
N PHE A 306 18.06 2.68 0.43
CA PHE A 306 16.74 2.06 0.33
C PHE A 306 15.63 3.12 0.50
N TRP A 307 15.75 3.96 1.54
CA TRP A 307 14.70 4.90 1.90
C TRP A 307 14.65 6.11 0.95
N VAL A 308 15.79 6.77 0.69
CA VAL A 308 15.87 7.89 -0.26
C VAL A 308 15.52 7.42 -1.67
N GLY A 309 16.06 6.28 -2.08
CA GLY A 309 15.82 5.68 -3.38
C GLY A 309 14.34 5.43 -3.62
N ASN A 310 13.64 4.82 -2.65
CA ASN A 310 12.20 4.61 -2.76
C ASN A 310 11.34 5.87 -2.62
N MET A 311 11.68 6.77 -1.69
CA MET A 311 10.94 8.02 -1.51
C MET A 311 10.98 8.85 -2.79
N GLY A 312 12.15 8.92 -3.43
CA GLY A 312 12.35 9.58 -4.71
C GLY A 312 11.79 11.00 -4.70
N THR A 313 10.85 11.29 -5.61
CA THR A 313 10.24 12.62 -5.70
C THR A 313 9.40 13.00 -4.48
N ARG A 314 8.97 12.03 -3.68
CA ARG A 314 8.17 12.27 -2.46
C ARG A 314 9.01 12.77 -1.30
N ILE A 315 10.35 12.69 -1.36
CA ILE A 315 11.24 13.08 -0.26
C ILE A 315 11.03 14.52 0.22
N ILE A 316 10.48 15.38 -0.64
CA ILE A 316 10.12 16.75 -0.29
C ILE A 316 9.16 16.86 0.90
N PHE A 317 8.45 15.79 1.27
CA PHE A 317 7.59 15.77 2.44
C PHE A 317 8.32 16.08 3.75
N LEU A 318 9.65 15.85 3.81
CA LEU A 318 10.48 16.17 4.97
C LEU A 318 10.56 17.68 5.26
N PHE A 319 10.33 18.52 4.25
CA PHE A 319 10.31 19.98 4.41
C PHE A 319 8.97 20.51 4.95
N ARG A 320 8.05 19.62 5.34
CA ARG A 320 6.75 20.01 5.88
C ARG A 320 6.90 20.72 7.22
N LYS A 321 6.54 22.00 7.22
CA LYS A 321 6.45 22.81 8.45
C LYS A 321 5.14 22.50 9.18
N ILE A 322 5.24 21.80 10.31
CA ILE A 322 4.09 21.50 11.17
C ILE A 322 4.00 22.56 12.27
N LYS A 323 3.06 23.50 12.15
CA LYS A 323 2.81 24.52 13.19
C LYS A 323 2.09 23.93 14.40
N GLU A 324 1.07 23.11 14.15
CA GLU A 324 0.34 22.38 15.18
C GLU A 324 0.13 20.93 14.72
N ILE A 325 0.50 19.98 15.57
CA ILE A 325 0.30 18.55 15.32
C ILE A 325 -1.16 18.19 15.61
N MET A 326 -1.89 17.80 14.57
CA MET A 326 -3.24 17.25 14.68
C MET A 326 -3.21 15.72 14.80
N GLU A 327 -4.32 15.14 15.24
CA GLU A 327 -4.47 13.68 15.35
C GLU A 327 -4.27 12.96 14.01
N ILE A 328 -4.66 13.60 12.90
CA ILE A 328 -4.46 13.08 11.55
C ILE A 328 -2.98 13.08 11.17
N ASP A 329 -2.21 14.08 11.60
CA ASP A 329 -0.76 14.07 11.40
C ASP A 329 -0.15 12.84 12.06
N ILE A 330 -0.53 12.57 13.30
CA ILE A 330 0.00 11.44 14.07
C ILE A 330 -0.40 10.13 13.42
N PHE A 331 -1.66 9.97 13.02
CA PHE A 331 -2.10 8.79 12.28
C PHE A 331 -1.23 8.55 11.04
N ILE A 332 -1.03 9.59 10.21
CA ILE A 332 -0.24 9.53 8.98
C ILE A 332 1.23 9.16 9.29
N TYR A 333 1.88 9.87 10.23
CA TYR A 333 3.28 9.61 10.57
C TYR A 333 3.47 8.24 11.22
N SER A 334 2.53 7.77 12.04
CA SER A 334 2.55 6.42 12.59
C SER A 334 2.53 5.35 11.49
N ILE A 335 1.68 5.53 10.47
CA ILE A 335 1.67 4.61 9.31
C ILE A 335 2.99 4.68 8.55
N ILE A 336 3.52 5.87 8.27
CA ILE A 336 4.80 6.02 7.56
C ILE A 336 5.91 5.31 8.32
N ILE A 337 6.05 5.58 9.61
CA ILE A 337 7.11 5.02 10.46
C ILE A 337 6.99 3.50 10.54
N ALA A 338 5.82 2.95 10.88
CA ALA A 338 5.68 1.51 10.99
C ALA A 338 5.75 0.78 9.65
N GLY A 339 5.24 1.40 8.57
CA GLY A 339 5.39 0.85 7.23
C GLY A 339 6.84 0.77 6.77
N ILE A 340 7.72 1.60 7.34
CA ILE A 340 9.18 1.48 7.19
C ILE A 340 9.74 0.42 8.13
N LEU A 341 9.45 0.51 9.42
CA LEU A 341 10.11 -0.33 10.44
C LEU A 341 9.73 -1.81 10.33
N ILE A 342 8.46 -2.15 10.12
CA ILE A 342 8.00 -3.55 10.07
C ILE A 342 8.79 -4.37 9.03
N PRO A 343 8.88 -3.98 7.74
CA PRO A 343 9.66 -4.73 6.77
C PRO A 343 11.17 -4.69 7.03
N MET A 344 11.69 -3.73 7.78
CA MET A 344 13.12 -3.72 8.14
C MET A 344 13.48 -4.79 9.17
N PHE A 345 12.53 -5.32 9.94
CA PHE A 345 12.81 -6.29 11.00
C PHE A 345 12.19 -7.66 10.75
N PHE A 346 11.09 -7.71 10.01
CA PHE A 346 10.28 -8.92 9.86
C PHE A 346 10.09 -9.28 8.40
N LEU A 347 9.95 -10.57 8.14
CA LEU A 347 9.55 -11.14 6.85
C LEU A 347 8.38 -12.09 7.06
N GLN A 348 7.53 -12.19 6.04
CA GLN A 348 6.50 -13.21 5.98
C GLN A 348 7.12 -14.50 5.43
N ALA A 349 6.91 -15.62 6.11
CA ALA A 349 7.31 -16.94 5.64
C ALA A 349 6.69 -17.23 4.26
N GLY A 350 7.43 -17.89 3.38
CA GLY A 350 7.02 -18.23 2.02
C GLY A 350 7.28 -17.14 0.98
N THR A 351 6.93 -15.88 1.25
CA THR A 351 7.17 -14.78 0.29
C THR A 351 7.54 -13.45 0.98
N PRO A 352 8.81 -13.00 0.86
CA PRO A 352 9.22 -11.68 1.36
C PRO A 352 8.45 -10.53 0.72
N TRP A 353 7.92 -10.71 -0.51
CA TRP A 353 7.15 -9.70 -1.23
C TRP A 353 5.88 -9.25 -0.49
N ASN A 354 5.41 -10.05 0.46
CA ASN A 354 4.27 -9.74 1.28
C ASN A 354 4.58 -8.67 2.34
N THR A 355 5.74 -8.74 2.99
CA THR A 355 6.07 -7.78 4.06
C THR A 355 6.49 -6.43 3.52
N ILE A 356 7.11 -6.36 2.33
CA ILE A 356 7.44 -5.04 1.75
C ILE A 356 6.18 -4.20 1.45
N GLN A 357 5.00 -4.82 1.37
CA GLN A 357 3.75 -4.10 1.11
C GLN A 357 3.33 -3.16 2.25
N PHE A 358 3.85 -3.36 3.47
CA PHE A 358 3.73 -2.37 4.55
C PHE A 358 4.30 -1.01 4.13
N PHE A 359 5.42 -1.00 3.41
CA PHE A 359 6.09 0.20 2.97
C PHE A 359 5.33 0.94 1.85
N TYR A 360 4.42 0.27 1.14
CA TYR A 360 3.60 0.90 0.10
C TYR A 360 2.66 1.96 0.70
N TYR A 361 2.18 1.73 1.92
CA TYR A 361 1.39 2.73 2.65
C TYR A 361 2.25 3.91 3.10
N SER A 362 3.52 3.67 3.47
CA SER A 362 4.46 4.76 3.74
C SER A 362 4.66 5.63 2.50
N LEU A 363 4.87 5.03 1.32
CA LEU A 363 5.00 5.77 0.07
C LEU A 363 3.73 6.55 -0.29
N PHE A 364 2.56 5.94 -0.12
CA PHE A 364 1.27 6.59 -0.39
C PHE A 364 1.07 7.83 0.50
N PHE A 365 1.25 7.69 1.81
CA PHE A 365 1.08 8.80 2.75
C PHE A 365 2.19 9.85 2.65
N SER A 366 3.44 9.45 2.38
CA SER A 366 4.51 10.39 2.04
C SER A 366 4.20 11.17 0.76
N GLY A 367 3.54 10.55 -0.23
CA GLY A 367 3.05 11.24 -1.43
C GLY A 367 2.01 12.32 -1.10
N ILE A 368 1.05 12.01 -0.23
CA ILE A 368 0.08 13.01 0.27
C ILE A 368 0.82 14.18 0.94
N LEU A 369 1.75 13.88 1.84
CA LEU A 369 2.50 14.92 2.55
C LEU A 369 3.42 15.73 1.63
N ALA A 370 4.03 15.11 0.62
CA ALA A 370 4.82 15.79 -0.40
C ALA A 370 3.98 16.83 -1.16
N GLY A 371 2.76 16.46 -1.54
CA GLY A 371 1.82 17.38 -2.17
C GLY A 371 1.34 18.51 -1.26
N VAL A 372 1.15 18.23 0.04
CA VAL A 372 0.88 19.27 1.04
C VAL A 372 2.02 20.28 1.14
N VAL A 373 3.29 19.84 1.07
CA VAL A 373 4.44 20.76 1.05
C VAL A 373 4.43 21.61 -0.21
N LEU A 374 4.38 20.97 -1.39
CA LEU A 374 4.48 21.68 -2.66
C LEU A 374 3.30 22.65 -2.87
N GLY A 375 2.08 22.22 -2.57
CA GLY A 375 0.89 23.05 -2.69
C GLY A 375 0.71 24.10 -1.60
N GLY A 376 1.56 24.12 -0.58
CA GLY A 376 1.66 25.22 0.37
C GLY A 376 2.69 26.29 -0.03
N LEU A 377 3.53 26.01 -1.04
CA LEU A 377 4.49 26.95 -1.63
C LEU A 377 3.93 27.65 -2.88
N ALA A 378 3.04 26.97 -3.60
CA ALA A 378 2.29 27.49 -4.75
C ALA A 378 1.02 28.20 -4.30
#